data_AF-A0A1V5NF93-F1
#
_entry.id   AF-A0A1V5NF93-F1
#
_cell.length_a   1.000
_cell.length_b   1.000
_cell.length_c   1.000
_cell.angle_alpha   90.00
_cell.angle_beta   90.00
_cell.angle_gamma   90.00
#
_symmetry.space_group_name_H-M   'P 1'
#
loop_
_entity.id
_entity.type
_entity.pdbx_description
1 polymer ?
#
loop_
_entity_poly.entity_id
_entity_poly.type
_entity_poly.pdbx_seq_one_letter_code
_entity_poly.pdbx_strand_id
1 'polypeptide(L)'
;MFSNTSSYQAKIVDFISIGGTAAIGHSFEPIADATIDTEFLFYNLMADYDSDGYADMTFIEAAFTAIPYISWTEVVIGDPLMRIAYGTGGEAEHLEPGDVDGSGQVDIADVYAWMNYYLGALNSEQQSSFEEYHDLCDLNSDGNINFSDFAAFFESY
;
A
#
# COMPACT_ATOMS: atom_id res chain seq x y z
N MET A 1 24.25 -11.79 -3.15
CA MET A 1 24.75 -12.88 -2.29
C MET A 1 24.39 -12.49 -0.88
N PHE A 2 23.44 -13.18 -0.25
CA PHE A 2 23.02 -12.85 1.12
C PHE A 2 24.18 -13.05 2.10
N SER A 3 24.34 -12.14 3.04
CA SER A 3 25.35 -12.27 4.09
C SER A 3 24.97 -13.43 5.03
N ASN A 4 25.94 -14.29 5.37
CA ASN A 4 25.76 -15.32 6.41
C ASN A 4 25.86 -14.74 7.83
N THR A 5 25.85 -13.42 7.98
CA THR A 5 26.05 -12.73 9.25
C THR A 5 24.70 -12.59 9.95
N SER A 6 24.58 -13.04 11.21
CA SER A 6 23.30 -13.05 11.92
C SER A 6 22.87 -11.70 12.50
N SER A 7 23.61 -10.61 12.26
CA SER A 7 23.27 -9.31 12.81
C SER A 7 22.05 -8.72 12.09
N TYR A 8 21.16 -8.07 12.84
CA TYR A 8 19.94 -7.47 12.28
C TYR A 8 20.26 -6.43 11.20
N GLN A 9 21.36 -5.69 11.37
CA GLN A 9 21.81 -4.70 10.39
C GLN A 9 22.24 -5.35 9.07
N ALA A 10 22.88 -6.52 9.12
CA ALA A 10 23.29 -7.23 7.91
C ALA A 10 22.07 -7.74 7.11
N LYS A 11 21.01 -8.17 7.81
CA LYS A 11 19.74 -8.56 7.17
C LYS A 11 19.04 -7.39 6.49
N ILE A 12 19.10 -6.19 7.08
CA ILE A 12 18.54 -4.99 6.45
C ILE A 12 19.30 -4.63 5.18
N VAL A 13 20.63 -4.67 5.21
CA VAL A 13 21.47 -4.44 4.01
C VAL A 13 21.13 -5.46 2.93
N ASP A 14 20.98 -6.73 3.29
CA ASP A 14 20.59 -7.79 2.37
C ASP A 14 19.20 -7.55 1.76
N PHE A 15 18.22 -7.09 2.55
CA PHE A 15 16.87 -6.76 2.09
C PHE A 15 16.87 -5.58 1.11
N ILE A 16 17.55 -4.48 1.43
CA ILE A 16 17.69 -3.34 0.53
C ILE A 16 18.44 -3.76 -0.75
N SER A 17 19.45 -4.62 -0.64
CA SER A 17 20.25 -5.09 -1.79
C SER A 17 19.45 -5.95 -2.78
N ILE A 18 18.36 -6.59 -2.37
CA ILE A 18 17.46 -7.32 -3.26
C ILE A 18 16.33 -6.46 -3.81
N GLY A 19 16.34 -5.15 -3.56
CA GLY A 19 15.33 -4.21 -4.03
C GLY A 19 14.25 -3.88 -3.01
N GLY A 20 14.46 -4.16 -1.73
CA GLY A 20 13.57 -3.71 -0.67
C GLY A 20 13.50 -2.18 -0.61
N THR A 21 12.28 -1.64 -0.47
CA THR A 21 12.03 -0.19 -0.52
C THR A 21 12.42 0.54 0.76
N ALA A 22 12.09 -0.05 1.91
CA ALA A 22 12.29 0.57 3.21
C ALA A 22 12.50 -0.48 4.31
N ALA A 23 13.32 -0.15 5.30
CA ALA A 23 13.62 -1.02 6.42
C ALA A 23 13.89 -0.21 7.69
N ILE A 24 13.53 -0.80 8.83
CA ILE A 24 13.80 -0.25 10.14
C ILE A 24 14.74 -1.18 10.88
N GLY A 25 15.75 -0.61 11.52
CA GLY A 25 16.68 -1.36 12.35
C GLY A 25 17.13 -0.58 13.56
N HIS A 26 17.73 -1.33 14.49
CA HIS A 26 18.32 -0.77 15.69
C HIS A 26 19.84 -0.67 15.53
N SER A 27 20.41 0.44 15.98
CA SER A 27 21.83 0.50 16.25
C SER A 27 22.10 -0.32 17.52
N PHE A 28 23.12 -1.18 17.51
CA PHE A 28 23.50 -1.92 18.71
C PHE A 28 24.03 -0.94 19.76
N GLU A 29 23.36 -0.85 20.91
CA GLU A 29 23.86 -0.15 22.09
C GLU A 29 23.83 -1.04 23.34
N PRO A 30 24.80 -0.94 24.27
CA PRO A 30 24.94 -1.91 25.36
C PRO A 30 23.83 -1.87 26.44
N ILE A 31 22.95 -0.86 26.45
CA ILE A 31 22.00 -0.60 27.56
C ILE A 31 20.60 -0.19 27.06
N ALA A 32 20.40 0.07 25.77
CA ALA A 32 19.12 0.46 25.22
C ALA A 32 18.48 -0.73 24.49
N ASP A 33 17.34 -1.18 25.00
CA ASP A 33 16.47 -2.17 24.34
C ASP A 33 15.07 -1.55 24.24
N ALA A 34 14.83 -0.90 23.11
CA ALA A 34 13.51 -0.45 22.69
C ALA A 34 13.42 -0.72 21.19
N THR A 35 12.38 -1.45 20.82
CA THR A 35 12.08 -1.81 19.43
C THR A 35 10.82 -1.06 19.03
N ILE A 36 10.78 -0.48 17.82
CA ILE A 36 9.52 -0.02 17.22
C ILE A 36 8.51 -1.14 17.34
N ASP A 37 7.34 -0.84 17.90
CA ASP A 37 6.30 -1.83 17.95
C ASP A 37 5.78 -2.03 16.53
N THR A 38 5.96 -3.25 16.04
CA THR A 38 5.62 -3.61 14.67
C THR A 38 4.12 -3.46 14.44
N GLU A 39 3.29 -3.68 15.46
CA GLU A 39 1.84 -3.53 15.37
C GLU A 39 1.43 -2.07 15.14
N PHE A 40 1.98 -1.13 15.91
CA PHE A 40 1.71 0.30 15.72
C PHE A 40 2.32 0.84 14.43
N LEU A 41 3.50 0.35 14.03
CA LEU A 41 4.10 0.72 12.75
C LEU A 41 3.21 0.33 11.58
N PHE A 42 2.77 -0.93 11.52
CA PHE A 42 1.89 -1.39 10.43
C PHE A 42 0.57 -0.65 10.45
N TYR A 43 -0.04 -0.46 11.62
CA TYR A 43 -1.28 0.29 11.74
C TYR A 43 -1.15 1.71 11.17
N ASN A 44 -0.08 2.45 11.53
CA ASN A 44 0.12 3.82 11.07
C ASN A 44 0.53 3.90 9.60
N LEU A 45 1.33 2.94 9.12
CA LEU A 45 1.80 2.90 7.73
C LEU A 45 0.69 2.50 6.73
N MET A 46 -0.40 1.91 7.24
CA MET A 46 -1.57 1.50 6.46
C MET A 46 -2.81 2.37 6.74
N ALA A 47 -2.78 3.29 7.70
CA ALA A 47 -3.92 4.14 7.99
C ALA A 47 -4.19 5.10 6.81
N ASP A 48 -5.39 5.01 6.25
CA ASP A 48 -5.91 5.92 5.23
C ASP A 48 -7.31 6.40 5.71
N TYR A 49 -7.33 7.56 6.36
CA TYR A 49 -8.51 8.13 7.00
C TYR A 49 -9.35 8.97 6.05
N ASP A 50 -8.79 9.48 4.95
CA ASP A 50 -9.50 10.26 3.94
C ASP A 50 -9.90 9.45 2.70
N SER A 51 -9.47 8.19 2.63
CA SER A 51 -9.76 7.23 1.55
C SER A 51 -9.27 7.74 0.20
N ASP A 52 -8.14 8.44 0.18
CA ASP A 52 -7.48 8.91 -1.05
C ASP A 52 -6.66 7.82 -1.75
N GLY A 53 -6.55 6.62 -1.15
CA GLY A 53 -5.79 5.50 -1.66
C GLY A 53 -4.32 5.52 -1.21
N TYR A 54 -3.92 6.45 -0.34
CA TYR A 54 -2.58 6.58 0.21
C TYR A 54 -2.62 6.67 1.74
N ALA A 55 -1.68 6.00 2.40
CA ALA A 55 -1.58 6.09 3.85
C ALA A 55 -1.31 7.52 4.32
N ASP A 56 -2.01 8.04 5.31
CA ASP A 56 -1.92 9.44 5.76
C ASP A 56 -0.53 9.85 6.26
N MET A 57 0.19 8.90 6.83
CA MET A 57 1.51 9.14 7.41
C MET A 57 2.62 8.74 6.44
N THR A 58 3.65 9.58 6.38
CA THR A 58 4.91 9.18 5.75
C THR A 58 5.60 8.10 6.59
N PHE A 59 6.50 7.34 5.95
CA PHE A 59 7.22 6.24 6.59
C PHE A 59 7.95 6.69 7.86
N ILE A 60 8.54 7.90 7.87
CA ILE A 60 9.21 8.44 9.05
C ILE A 60 8.23 8.84 10.16
N GLU A 61 7.04 9.34 9.82
CA GLU A 61 6.01 9.70 10.80
C GLU A 61 5.39 8.45 11.44
N ALA A 62 5.07 7.45 10.61
CA ALA A 62 4.59 6.15 11.08
C ALA A 62 5.62 5.46 11.97
N ALA A 63 6.91 5.48 11.58
CA ALA A 63 7.99 4.99 12.42
C ALA A 63 8.08 5.77 13.74
N PHE A 64 8.11 7.11 13.70
CA PHE A 64 8.26 7.93 14.89
C PHE A 64 7.13 7.75 15.92
N THR A 65 5.89 7.65 15.43
CA THR A 65 4.69 7.48 16.26
C THR A 65 4.56 6.08 16.87
N ALA A 66 5.19 5.08 16.25
CA ALA A 66 5.17 3.70 16.72
C ALA A 66 6.21 3.41 17.82
N ILE A 67 6.97 4.41 18.28
CA ILE A 67 8.03 4.18 19.26
C ILE A 67 7.55 4.53 20.68
N PRO A 68 7.62 3.58 21.64
CA PRO A 68 6.95 3.73 22.94
C PRO A 68 7.68 4.58 24.00
N TYR A 69 8.94 5.01 23.80
CA TYR A 69 9.78 5.62 24.87
C TYR A 69 10.58 6.85 24.41
N ILE A 70 11.10 7.70 25.29
CA ILE A 70 11.63 9.05 24.91
C ILE A 70 13.15 9.08 24.62
N SER A 71 13.87 7.96 24.69
CA SER A 71 15.30 7.90 24.32
C SER A 71 15.62 6.69 23.44
N TRP A 72 16.02 6.92 22.19
CA TRP A 72 16.32 5.85 21.24
C TRP A 72 17.36 6.27 20.19
N THR A 73 17.94 5.25 19.55
CA THR A 73 18.78 5.36 18.33
C THR A 73 18.27 4.34 17.30
N GLU A 74 17.21 4.69 16.57
CA GLU A 74 16.71 3.90 15.46
C GLU A 74 17.25 4.39 14.13
N VAL A 75 17.47 3.44 13.23
CA VAL A 75 17.92 3.70 11.87
C VAL A 75 16.76 3.37 10.94
N VAL A 76 16.19 4.43 10.37
CA VAL A 76 15.20 4.34 9.29
C VAL A 76 15.97 4.40 7.97
N ILE A 77 15.83 3.37 7.14
CA ILE A 77 16.49 3.25 5.83
C ILE A 77 15.41 3.17 4.76
N GLY A 78 15.51 4.03 3.74
CA GLY A 78 14.52 4.17 2.68
C GLY A 78 14.26 5.65 2.38
N ASP A 79 13.18 5.94 1.65
CA ASP A 79 12.68 7.31 1.50
C ASP A 79 11.83 7.69 2.72
N PRO A 80 12.23 8.68 3.53
CA PRO A 80 11.46 9.13 4.69
C PRO A 80 10.06 9.62 4.33
N LEU A 81 9.87 10.14 3.11
CA LEU A 81 8.60 10.70 2.63
C LEU A 81 7.74 9.66 1.89
N MET A 82 8.16 8.39 1.85
CA MET A 82 7.35 7.32 1.26
C MET A 82 6.03 7.16 2.01
N ARG A 83 4.94 6.98 1.27
CA ARG A 83 3.62 6.55 1.76
C ARG A 83 3.29 5.20 1.12
N ILE A 84 2.57 4.33 1.80
CA ILE A 84 1.99 3.15 1.16
C ILE A 84 0.79 3.62 0.34
N ALA A 85 0.72 3.20 -0.92
CA ALA A 85 -0.49 3.33 -1.74
C ALA A 85 -1.25 1.99 -1.72
N TYR A 86 -2.56 2.05 -1.60
CA TYR A 86 -3.46 0.91 -1.77
C TYR A 86 -3.72 0.68 -3.26
N GLY A 87 -3.61 -0.57 -3.71
CA GLY A 87 -3.85 -0.98 -5.09
C GLY A 87 -3.06 -2.21 -5.51
N THR A 88 -3.24 -2.63 -6.77
CA THR A 88 -2.66 -3.86 -7.36
C THR A 88 -1.13 -3.87 -7.53
N GLY A 89 -0.41 -2.90 -6.96
CA GLY A 89 1.05 -2.86 -7.01
C GLY A 89 1.62 -2.52 -8.39
N GLY A 90 0.95 -1.64 -9.12
CA GLY A 90 1.50 -0.84 -10.21
C GLY A 90 1.74 0.59 -9.72
N GLU A 91 2.38 1.44 -10.53
CA GLU A 91 2.64 2.83 -10.18
C GLU A 91 1.41 3.48 -9.53
N ALA A 92 1.62 4.21 -8.43
CA ALA A 92 0.58 4.99 -7.77
C ALA A 92 0.23 6.18 -8.67
N GLU A 93 -0.35 5.86 -9.83
CA GLU A 93 -0.92 6.81 -10.74
C GLU A 93 -2.16 7.33 -10.03
N HIS A 94 -2.28 8.65 -9.93
CA HIS A 94 -3.51 9.30 -9.53
C HIS A 94 -4.51 9.04 -10.66
N LEU A 95 -5.14 7.88 -10.62
CA LEU A 95 -6.15 7.49 -11.57
C LEU A 95 -7.43 8.18 -11.12
N GLU A 96 -7.94 9.05 -11.99
CA GLU A 96 -9.23 9.71 -11.76
C GLU A 96 -10.27 8.60 -11.54
N PRO A 97 -11.12 8.68 -10.50
CA PRO A 97 -12.17 7.67 -10.29
C PRO A 97 -13.01 7.49 -11.56
N GLY A 98 -12.93 6.29 -12.17
CA GLY A 98 -13.55 5.99 -13.45
C GLY A 98 -12.59 5.91 -14.66
N ASP A 99 -11.33 6.30 -14.52
CA ASP A 99 -10.27 6.11 -15.53
C ASP A 99 -9.69 4.69 -15.41
N VAL A 100 -10.44 3.74 -15.93
CA VAL A 100 -10.14 2.30 -15.84
C VAL A 100 -9.04 1.93 -16.85
N ASP A 101 -8.93 2.65 -17.96
CA ASP A 101 -7.93 2.37 -19.00
C ASP A 101 -6.59 3.10 -18.80
N GLY A 102 -6.50 3.98 -17.80
CA GLY A 102 -5.29 4.71 -17.42
C GLY A 102 -4.89 5.78 -18.43
N SER A 103 -5.84 6.31 -19.19
CA SER A 103 -5.60 7.32 -20.23
C SER A 103 -5.53 8.75 -19.70
N GLY A 104 -5.87 8.97 -18.43
CA GLY A 104 -6.00 10.28 -17.78
C GLY A 104 -7.29 11.01 -18.17
N GLN A 105 -8.23 10.32 -18.81
CA GLN A 105 -9.54 10.85 -19.20
C GLN A 105 -10.60 9.81 -18.85
N VAL A 106 -11.74 10.26 -18.35
CA VAL A 106 -12.88 9.37 -18.14
C VAL A 106 -13.85 9.54 -19.30
N ASP A 107 -13.92 8.52 -20.15
CA ASP A 107 -14.78 8.47 -21.31
C ASP A 107 -15.38 7.06 -21.54
N ILE A 108 -15.84 6.79 -22.77
CA ILE A 108 -16.48 5.51 -23.10
C ILE A 108 -15.47 4.36 -23.20
N ALA A 109 -14.19 4.65 -23.41
CA ALA A 109 -13.11 3.67 -23.42
C ALA A 109 -13.01 2.97 -22.05
N ASP A 110 -13.20 3.71 -20.96
CA ASP A 110 -13.23 3.16 -19.60
C ASP A 110 -14.36 2.18 -19.40
N VAL A 111 -15.55 2.46 -19.96
CA VAL A 111 -16.68 1.52 -19.92
C VAL A 111 -16.30 0.22 -20.62
N TYR A 112 -15.60 0.28 -21.74
CA TYR A 112 -15.13 -0.93 -22.44
C TYR A 112 -14.03 -1.65 -21.66
N ALA A 113 -13.14 -0.93 -20.99
CA ALA A 113 -12.10 -1.50 -20.14
C ALA A 113 -12.72 -2.22 -18.92
N TRP A 114 -13.66 -1.56 -18.25
CA TRP A 114 -14.42 -2.07 -17.11
C TRP A 114 -15.16 -3.38 -17.40
N MET A 115 -15.73 -3.53 -18.60
CA MET A 115 -16.41 -4.76 -19.01
C MET A 115 -15.53 -6.01 -18.96
N ASN A 116 -14.20 -5.88 -19.02
CA ASN A 116 -13.29 -7.03 -18.90
C ASN A 116 -13.19 -7.57 -17.47
N TYR A 117 -13.57 -6.77 -16.47
CA TYR A 117 -13.49 -7.08 -15.04
C TYR A 117 -14.88 -7.30 -14.41
N TYR A 118 -15.94 -7.29 -15.22
CA TYR A 118 -17.31 -7.51 -14.76
C TYR A 118 -17.46 -8.88 -14.08
N LEU A 119 -18.06 -8.91 -12.88
CA LEU A 119 -18.16 -10.05 -11.96
C LEU A 119 -16.88 -10.39 -11.18
N GLY A 120 -15.83 -9.58 -11.30
CA GLY A 120 -14.69 -9.63 -10.39
C GLY A 120 -15.12 -9.31 -8.95
N ALA A 121 -14.55 -10.01 -7.97
CA ALA A 121 -14.89 -9.79 -6.56
C ALA A 121 -13.69 -10.03 -5.65
N LEU A 122 -13.45 -9.08 -4.74
CA LEU A 122 -12.33 -9.09 -3.79
C LEU A 122 -12.46 -10.25 -2.78
N ASN A 123 -13.69 -10.56 -2.37
CA ASN A 123 -13.99 -11.54 -1.33
C ASN A 123 -14.75 -12.76 -1.86
N SER A 124 -14.28 -13.37 -2.96
CA SER A 124 -14.88 -14.57 -3.54
C SER A 124 -14.18 -15.87 -3.11
N GLU A 125 -14.95 -16.92 -2.84
CA GLU A 125 -14.42 -18.28 -2.68
C GLU A 125 -13.91 -18.86 -4.02
N GLN A 126 -14.31 -18.28 -5.15
CA GLN A 126 -13.87 -18.66 -6.48
C GLN A 126 -12.64 -17.84 -6.87
N GLN A 127 -11.49 -18.51 -6.99
CA GLN A 127 -10.22 -17.90 -7.39
C GLN A 127 -10.33 -17.09 -8.71
N SER A 128 -11.13 -17.57 -9.67
CA SER A 128 -11.34 -16.86 -10.94
C SER A 128 -11.94 -15.46 -10.76
N SER A 129 -12.86 -15.28 -9.80
CA SER A 129 -13.47 -13.97 -9.53
C SER A 129 -12.49 -13.01 -8.89
N PHE A 130 -11.53 -13.50 -8.10
CA PHE A 130 -10.47 -12.67 -7.53
C PHE A 130 -9.44 -12.27 -8.60
N GLU A 131 -9.10 -13.17 -9.52
CA GLU A 131 -8.21 -12.85 -10.65
C GLU A 131 -8.81 -11.83 -11.62
N GLU A 132 -10.14 -11.78 -11.72
CA GLU A 132 -10.89 -10.80 -12.50
C GLU A 132 -11.19 -9.50 -11.73
N TYR A 133 -10.81 -9.41 -10.46
CA TYR A 133 -11.01 -8.22 -9.65
C TYR A 133 -9.92 -7.16 -9.92
N HIS A 134 -10.35 -5.90 -10.05
CA HIS A 134 -9.50 -4.74 -10.26
C HIS A 134 -10.05 -3.56 -9.48
N ASP A 135 -9.25 -2.95 -8.60
CA ASP A 135 -9.70 -1.90 -7.67
C ASP A 135 -10.34 -0.70 -8.40
N LEU A 136 -9.79 -0.28 -9.54
CA LEU A 136 -10.36 0.81 -10.36
C LEU A 136 -11.77 0.56 -10.89
N CYS A 137 -12.20 -0.70 -10.92
CA CYS A 137 -13.51 -1.10 -11.42
C CYS A 137 -14.57 -1.21 -10.30
N ASP A 138 -14.16 -1.19 -9.03
CA ASP A 138 -15.00 -1.23 -7.84
C ASP A 138 -15.25 0.20 -7.33
N LEU A 139 -16.00 0.97 -8.12
CA LEU A 139 -16.18 2.41 -7.93
C LEU A 139 -16.98 2.77 -6.68
N ASN A 140 -17.79 1.84 -6.16
CA ASN A 140 -18.49 2.03 -4.89
C ASN A 140 -17.76 1.39 -3.69
N SER A 141 -16.62 0.74 -3.94
CA SER A 141 -15.78 0.06 -2.95
C SER A 141 -16.54 -0.98 -2.12
N ASP A 142 -17.49 -1.69 -2.75
CA ASP A 142 -18.27 -2.75 -2.11
C ASP A 142 -17.61 -4.14 -2.20
N GLY A 143 -16.48 -4.23 -2.90
CA GLY A 143 -15.70 -5.43 -3.10
C GLY A 143 -16.21 -6.30 -4.26
N ASN A 144 -17.19 -5.84 -5.06
CA ASN A 144 -17.76 -6.59 -6.18
C ASN A 144 -17.96 -5.69 -7.39
N ILE A 145 -17.37 -6.04 -8.53
CA ILE A 145 -17.52 -5.30 -9.78
C ILE A 145 -18.84 -5.71 -10.45
N ASN A 146 -19.84 -4.84 -10.34
CA ASN A 146 -21.20 -5.11 -10.77
C ASN A 146 -21.93 -3.85 -11.31
N PHE A 147 -23.22 -3.97 -11.61
CA PHE A 147 -24.00 -2.84 -12.13
C PHE A 147 -24.11 -1.65 -11.16
N SER A 148 -23.82 -1.84 -9.88
CA SER A 148 -23.77 -0.76 -8.88
C SER A 148 -22.56 0.15 -9.11
N ASP A 149 -21.41 -0.40 -9.49
CA ASP A 149 -20.24 0.39 -9.91
C ASP A 149 -20.51 1.14 -11.20
N PHE A 150 -21.15 0.46 -12.16
CA PHE A 150 -21.57 1.10 -13.39
C PHE A 150 -22.55 2.26 -13.13
N ALA A 151 -23.43 2.14 -12.14
CA ALA A 151 -24.29 3.25 -11.73
C ALA A 151 -23.49 4.38 -11.08
N ALA A 152 -22.54 4.06 -10.20
CA ALA A 152 -21.65 5.04 -9.56
C ALA A 152 -20.84 5.84 -10.59
N PHE A 153 -20.41 5.20 -11.69
CA PHE A 153 -19.74 5.85 -12.82
C PHE A 153 -20.58 6.98 -13.46
N PHE A 154 -21.91 6.86 -13.53
CA PHE A 154 -22.76 7.92 -14.07
C PHE A 154 -23.19 8.95 -13.03
N GLU A 155 -23.05 8.66 -11.73
CA GLU A 155 -23.35 9.62 -10.67
C GLU A 155 -22.21 10.62 -10.44
N SER A 156 -21.00 10.33 -10.93
CA SER A 156 -19.83 11.20 -10.84
C SER A 156 -19.72 12.27 -11.94
N TYR A 157 -20.63 12.28 -12.94
CA TYR A 157 -20.71 13.26 -14.04
C TYR A 157 -22.05 14.01 -14.11
#